data_AF-A0A2S8FDH4-F1
#
_entry.id   AF-A0A2S8FDH4-F1
#
_cell.length_a   1.000
_cell.length_b   1.000
_cell.length_c   1.000
_cell.angle_alpha   90.00
_cell.angle_beta   90.00
_cell.angle_gamma   90.00
#
_symmetry.space_group_name_H-M   'P 1'
#
loop_
_entity.id
_entity.type
_entity.pdbx_description
1 polymer ?
#
loop_
_entity_poly.entity_id
_entity_poly.type
_entity_poly.pdbx_seq_one_letter_code
_entity_poly.pdbx_strand_id
1 'polypeptide(L)'
;MTSKKKNTQPKAQSSPPAGTEKIWRHNLSENTLSDKADQIQATPEVPTFGSVPSTDENMPDFEHEFVRNRYFYTLPNWMCRALEGEEFSDKVAPEMADVEQKLSQWAAETNHVAVYNGHPYKDPYVQIDSPVSFRSQENDPDEQPDQATPNAAALDNAARIRNESVKRPFVQALRGYQGWLMSNPQFLEELDSLLVDHGVEIEANHFDAQAWQAQLEIDWMNQNTGGTPLPQSLTTFQAFLSRWRLARLAGPSYPIPLGPLASGLIPQSMFHQIQSSGGMFFLPDTIPIPSRDELRSLITGALSAEEDTQHLADWRQLIDSSKRNKTAIDQYTRRFQVQHCWRLLHERHPDIFSRNRGKLQELLASALDTGVNSIKKDFRAIKRSLGDHWEERGFQLTSNVSARTPSAISPGADN
;
A
#
# COMPACT_ATOMS: atom_id res chain seq x y z
N MET A 1 68.87 5.53 18.06
CA MET A 1 68.16 6.51 18.93
C MET A 1 67.25 7.36 18.05
N THR A 2 65.99 6.97 17.91
CA THR A 2 64.97 7.76 17.18
C THR A 2 63.68 7.69 17.97
N SER A 3 63.41 8.77 18.68
CA SER A 3 62.29 8.94 19.61
C SER A 3 60.98 9.15 18.84
N LYS A 4 60.06 8.18 18.92
CA LYS A 4 58.68 8.31 18.42
C LYS A 4 57.85 9.05 19.48
N LYS A 5 57.52 10.31 19.23
CA LYS A 5 56.51 11.06 20.00
C LYS A 5 55.12 10.52 19.66
N LYS A 6 54.44 9.93 20.65
CA LYS A 6 53.01 9.65 20.62
C LYS A 6 52.26 10.97 20.79
N ASN A 7 51.42 11.31 19.82
CA ASN A 7 50.51 12.45 19.86
C ASN A 7 49.17 11.94 20.42
N THR A 8 48.87 12.30 21.66
CA THR A 8 47.63 11.93 22.36
C THR A 8 46.68 13.12 22.28
N GLN A 9 45.64 13.03 21.45
CA GLN A 9 44.55 14.01 21.46
C GLN A 9 43.62 13.78 22.66
N PRO A 10 43.10 14.84 23.31
CA PRO A 10 42.15 14.69 24.41
C PRO A 10 40.75 14.31 23.88
N LYS A 11 40.17 13.27 24.48
CA LYS A 11 38.76 12.91 24.33
C LYS A 11 37.89 14.01 24.96
N ALA A 12 37.14 14.73 24.14
CA ALA A 12 36.02 15.54 24.62
C ALA A 12 34.89 14.60 25.08
N GLN A 13 34.59 14.62 26.38
CA GLN A 13 33.37 14.06 26.94
C GLN A 13 32.24 15.07 26.69
N SER A 14 31.39 14.79 25.70
CA SER A 14 30.09 15.45 25.57
C SER A 14 29.05 14.62 26.32
N SER A 15 28.64 15.07 27.50
CA SER A 15 27.47 14.56 28.19
C SER A 15 26.22 14.81 27.34
N PRO A 16 25.26 13.87 27.25
CA PRO A 16 23.98 14.12 26.61
C PRO A 16 23.12 15.02 27.52
N PRO A 17 22.32 15.94 26.97
CA PRO A 17 21.34 16.66 27.76
C PRO A 17 20.26 15.68 28.22
N ALA A 18 20.08 15.61 29.54
CA ALA A 18 18.92 14.98 30.15
C ALA A 18 17.67 15.83 29.87
N GLY A 19 16.59 15.19 29.44
CA GLY A 19 15.25 15.78 29.46
C GLY A 19 14.54 15.79 28.12
N THR A 20 13.79 14.72 27.85
CA THR A 20 12.51 14.75 27.10
C THR A 20 11.84 13.37 27.20
N GLU A 21 11.60 12.91 28.42
CA GLU A 21 10.58 11.91 28.71
C GLU A 21 9.39 12.64 29.32
N LYS A 22 8.42 13.01 28.47
CA LYS A 22 7.00 13.22 28.77
C LYS A 22 6.36 13.92 27.58
N ILE A 23 5.40 13.24 26.94
CA ILE A 23 4.05 13.69 26.55
C ILE A 23 3.56 12.68 25.49
N TRP A 24 2.93 11.60 25.97
CA TRP A 24 1.93 10.82 25.24
C TRP A 24 0.85 10.43 26.25
N ARG A 25 0.12 11.45 26.70
CA ARG A 25 -1.21 11.37 27.31
C ARG A 25 -1.90 12.70 27.04
N HIS A 26 -2.50 12.84 25.87
CA HIS A 26 -3.56 13.83 25.73
C HIS A 26 -4.77 13.31 26.49
N ASN A 27 -5.11 14.03 27.55
CA ASN A 27 -6.41 13.96 28.19
C ASN A 27 -7.48 14.23 27.13
N LEU A 28 -8.38 13.27 26.92
CA LEU A 28 -9.75 13.56 26.52
C LEU A 28 -10.41 14.22 27.73
N SER A 29 -10.25 15.54 27.86
CA SER A 29 -11.10 16.32 28.75
C SER A 29 -12.45 16.49 28.08
N GLU A 30 -13.48 15.95 28.73
CA GLU A 30 -14.88 16.26 28.49
C GLU A 30 -15.06 17.78 28.39
N ASN A 31 -15.38 18.28 27.19
CA ASN A 31 -15.89 19.62 26.98
C ASN A 31 -16.99 19.56 25.93
N THR A 32 -18.23 19.52 26.43
CA THR A 32 -19.39 20.28 25.93
C THR A 32 -19.46 20.55 24.41
N LEU A 33 -19.85 19.52 23.67
CA LEU A 33 -20.53 19.67 22.38
C LEU A 33 -22.04 19.43 22.61
N SER A 34 -22.75 20.45 23.07
CA SER A 34 -24.21 20.40 23.24
C SER A 34 -25.00 21.42 22.41
N ASP A 35 -24.36 22.34 21.68
CA ASP A 35 -25.10 23.48 21.05
C ASP A 35 -24.87 23.67 19.53
N LYS A 36 -24.50 22.61 18.79
CA LYS A 36 -24.37 22.70 17.32
C LYS A 36 -24.98 21.52 16.52
N ALA A 37 -25.99 20.85 17.06
CA ALA A 37 -26.63 19.71 16.40
C ALA A 37 -27.75 20.08 15.39
N ASP A 38 -28.23 21.33 15.36
CA ASP A 38 -29.47 21.66 14.62
C ASP A 38 -29.30 22.25 13.20
N GLN A 39 -28.12 22.13 12.57
CA GLN A 39 -27.92 22.59 11.18
C GLN A 39 -27.11 21.63 10.30
N ILE A 40 -27.36 20.31 10.40
CA ILE A 40 -26.94 19.38 9.35
C ILE A 40 -28.13 19.23 8.39
N GLN A 41 -28.08 19.98 7.29
CA GLN A 41 -28.96 19.75 6.14
C GLN A 41 -28.71 18.34 5.59
N ALA A 42 -29.78 17.72 5.08
CA ALA A 42 -29.89 16.35 4.59
C ALA A 42 -28.57 15.69 4.16
N THR A 43 -28.24 14.57 4.81
CA THR A 43 -27.16 13.67 4.40
C THR A 43 -27.34 13.31 2.93
N PRO A 44 -26.31 13.45 2.07
CA PRO A 44 -26.41 12.96 0.71
C PRO A 44 -26.67 11.45 0.74
N GLU A 45 -27.68 11.01 -0.02
CA GLU A 45 -27.92 9.58 -0.23
C GLU A 45 -26.63 8.94 -0.74
N VAL A 46 -26.11 7.96 0.00
CA VAL A 46 -24.94 7.19 -0.44
C VAL A 46 -25.34 6.53 -1.76
N PRO A 47 -24.62 6.77 -2.87
CA PRO A 47 -24.97 6.19 -4.15
C PRO A 47 -25.07 4.66 -4.02
N THR A 48 -26.26 4.13 -4.29
CA THR A 48 -26.50 2.69 -4.38
C THR A 48 -25.88 2.21 -5.70
N PHE A 49 -24.63 1.77 -5.63
CA PHE A 49 -23.96 1.21 -6.79
C PHE A 49 -24.63 -0.10 -7.22
N GLY A 50 -24.73 -0.28 -8.54
CA GLY A 50 -25.38 -1.44 -9.15
C GLY A 50 -24.81 -2.75 -8.61
N SER A 51 -25.71 -3.68 -8.30
CA SER A 51 -25.39 -5.04 -7.87
C SER A 51 -24.37 -5.66 -8.83
N VAL A 52 -23.22 -6.10 -8.31
CA VAL A 52 -22.27 -6.89 -9.11
C VAL A 52 -23.00 -8.19 -9.52
N PRO A 53 -23.08 -8.54 -10.81
CA PRO A 53 -23.84 -9.71 -11.25
C PRO A 53 -23.25 -11.00 -10.66
N SER A 54 -23.95 -11.59 -9.69
CA SER A 54 -23.52 -12.72 -8.87
C SER A 54 -23.85 -14.08 -9.51
N THR A 55 -23.19 -14.43 -10.62
CA THR A 55 -23.41 -15.75 -11.26
C THR A 55 -22.19 -16.66 -11.24
N ASP A 56 -21.07 -16.24 -10.63
CA ASP A 56 -19.92 -17.12 -10.49
C ASP A 56 -20.06 -17.93 -9.19
N GLU A 57 -20.41 -19.22 -9.31
CA GLU A 57 -20.53 -20.17 -8.17
C GLU A 57 -19.23 -20.29 -7.35
N ASN A 58 -18.11 -19.76 -7.87
CA ASN A 58 -16.81 -19.72 -7.21
C ASN A 58 -16.50 -18.40 -6.49
N MET A 59 -17.43 -17.44 -6.45
CA MET A 59 -17.16 -16.17 -5.77
C MET A 59 -17.12 -16.39 -4.24
N PRO A 60 -16.08 -15.91 -3.54
CA PRO A 60 -16.01 -16.04 -2.09
C PRO A 60 -17.22 -15.41 -1.42
N ASP A 61 -17.60 -15.93 -0.25
CA ASP A 61 -18.66 -15.36 0.57
C ASP A 61 -18.23 -13.99 1.14
N PHE A 62 -18.37 -12.94 0.33
CA PHE A 62 -18.10 -11.56 0.73
C PHE A 62 -19.14 -11.04 1.74
N GLU A 63 -20.25 -11.75 1.94
CA GLU A 63 -21.29 -11.42 2.90
C GLU A 63 -20.98 -11.93 4.31
N HIS A 64 -19.92 -12.74 4.46
CA HIS A 64 -19.44 -13.20 5.76
C HIS A 64 -19.21 -12.02 6.72
N GLU A 65 -19.63 -12.14 7.99
CA GLU A 65 -19.61 -11.06 8.99
C GLU A 65 -18.22 -10.43 9.18
N PHE A 66 -17.16 -11.23 9.03
CA PHE A 66 -15.76 -10.77 9.09
C PHE A 66 -15.31 -9.90 7.91
N VAL A 67 -15.96 -10.00 6.75
CA VAL A 67 -15.59 -9.33 5.51
C VAL A 67 -16.52 -8.15 5.23
N ARG A 68 -17.82 -8.35 5.46
CA ARG A 68 -18.85 -7.39 5.17
C ARG A 68 -18.59 -6.05 5.89
N ASN A 69 -18.72 -4.95 5.14
CA ASN A 69 -18.52 -3.59 5.65
C ASN A 69 -17.11 -3.30 6.20
N ARG A 70 -16.10 -4.07 5.79
CA ARG A 70 -14.71 -3.93 6.27
C ARG A 70 -13.71 -3.96 5.12
N TYR A 71 -12.61 -3.23 5.28
CA TYR A 71 -11.44 -3.38 4.43
C TYR A 71 -10.71 -4.67 4.79
N PHE A 72 -10.97 -5.75 4.06
CA PHE A 72 -10.44 -7.06 4.33
C PHE A 72 -9.25 -7.38 3.41
N TYR A 73 -8.04 -7.23 3.91
CA TYR A 73 -6.81 -7.63 3.22
C TYR A 73 -6.54 -9.13 3.32
N THR A 74 -6.43 -9.85 2.22
CA THR A 74 -6.24 -11.31 2.25
C THR A 74 -4.84 -11.67 2.74
N LEU A 75 -4.74 -12.65 3.65
CA LEU A 75 -3.44 -13.24 3.98
C LEU A 75 -2.89 -13.98 2.74
N PRO A 76 -1.57 -14.00 2.52
CA PRO A 76 -0.97 -14.84 1.48
C PRO A 76 -1.28 -16.32 1.70
N ASN A 77 -1.47 -17.08 0.62
CA ASN A 77 -1.91 -18.49 0.71
C ASN A 77 -0.95 -19.37 1.53
N TRP A 78 0.36 -19.14 1.40
CA TRP A 78 1.36 -19.83 2.20
C TRP A 78 1.22 -19.56 3.70
N MET A 79 0.71 -18.39 4.09
CA MET A 79 0.46 -18.04 5.49
C MET A 79 -0.78 -18.77 6.00
N CYS A 80 -1.87 -18.79 5.23
CA CYS A 80 -3.08 -19.54 5.57
C CYS A 80 -2.76 -21.02 5.80
N ARG A 81 -2.04 -21.65 4.87
CA ARG A 81 -1.58 -23.05 5.00
C ARG A 81 -0.73 -23.29 6.24
N ALA A 82 0.10 -22.32 6.61
CA ALA A 82 0.92 -22.44 7.81
C ALA A 82 0.07 -22.35 9.09
N LEU A 83 -0.98 -21.51 9.11
CA LEU A 83 -1.93 -21.41 10.20
C LEU A 83 -2.83 -22.66 10.34
N GLU A 84 -3.01 -23.42 9.26
CA GLU A 84 -3.70 -24.72 9.28
C GLU A 84 -2.83 -25.86 9.82
N GLY A 85 -1.52 -25.68 9.91
CA GLY A 85 -0.61 -26.69 10.44
C GLY A 85 -0.90 -27.04 11.91
N GLU A 86 -0.51 -28.25 12.33
CA GLU A 86 -0.74 -28.79 13.69
C GLU A 86 -0.32 -27.83 14.82
N GLU A 87 0.61 -26.91 14.56
CA GLU A 87 1.10 -25.95 15.55
C GLU A 87 0.09 -24.83 15.89
N PHE A 88 -0.83 -24.55 14.96
CA PHE A 88 -1.74 -23.41 14.97
C PHE A 88 -3.21 -23.79 14.84
N SER A 89 -3.53 -24.96 14.27
CA SER A 89 -4.88 -25.43 13.98
C SER A 89 -5.85 -25.30 15.16
N ASP A 90 -5.40 -25.66 16.36
CA ASP A 90 -6.25 -25.65 17.57
C ASP A 90 -6.53 -24.25 18.11
N LYS A 91 -5.87 -23.23 17.55
CA LYS A 91 -5.95 -21.84 18.01
C LYS A 91 -6.68 -20.92 17.04
N VAL A 92 -6.85 -21.35 15.79
CA VAL A 92 -7.60 -20.60 14.78
C VAL A 92 -9.06 -21.06 14.82
N ALA A 93 -10.01 -20.12 14.88
CA ALA A 93 -11.41 -20.48 14.76
C ALA A 93 -11.66 -21.13 13.37
N PRO A 94 -12.25 -22.35 13.30
CA PRO A 94 -12.39 -23.07 12.02
C PRO A 94 -13.13 -22.28 10.94
N GLU A 95 -14.17 -21.54 11.32
CA GLU A 95 -14.94 -20.68 10.42
C GLU A 95 -14.07 -19.57 9.81
N MET A 96 -13.21 -18.95 10.63
CA MET A 96 -12.30 -17.90 10.16
C MET A 96 -11.22 -18.46 9.25
N ALA A 97 -10.67 -19.64 9.56
CA ALA A 97 -9.67 -20.31 8.73
C ALA A 97 -10.22 -20.60 7.32
N ASP A 98 -11.44 -21.14 7.22
CA ASP A 98 -12.10 -21.44 5.94
C ASP A 98 -12.31 -20.17 5.10
N VAL A 99 -12.81 -19.09 5.70
CA VAL A 99 -13.00 -17.80 5.01
C VAL A 99 -11.66 -17.23 4.53
N GLU A 100 -10.62 -17.24 5.38
CA GLU A 100 -9.29 -16.74 5.00
C GLU A 100 -8.67 -17.56 3.88
N GLN A 101 -8.82 -18.89 3.91
CA GLN A 101 -8.30 -19.78 2.88
C GLN A 101 -8.99 -19.54 1.53
N LYS A 102 -10.32 -19.46 1.51
CA LYS A 102 -11.11 -19.17 0.30
C LYS A 102 -10.76 -17.81 -0.30
N LEU A 103 -10.70 -16.78 0.53
CA LEU A 103 -10.34 -15.43 0.08
C LEU A 103 -8.89 -15.36 -0.40
N SER A 104 -7.97 -16.03 0.29
CA SER A 104 -6.56 -16.09 -0.11
C SER A 104 -6.36 -16.80 -1.46
N GLN A 105 -7.08 -17.90 -1.68
CA GLN A 105 -7.08 -18.61 -2.95
C GLN A 105 -7.64 -17.73 -4.07
N TRP A 106 -8.84 -17.16 -3.86
CA TRP A 106 -9.46 -16.25 -4.82
C TRP A 106 -8.56 -15.05 -5.15
N ALA A 107 -7.93 -14.44 -4.15
CA ALA A 107 -7.02 -13.30 -4.34
C ALA A 107 -5.81 -13.67 -5.18
N ALA A 108 -5.24 -14.87 -4.97
CA ALA A 108 -4.14 -15.40 -5.77
C ALA A 108 -4.56 -15.65 -7.24
N GLU A 109 -5.76 -16.18 -7.47
CA GLU A 109 -6.28 -16.48 -8.81
C GLU A 109 -6.64 -15.22 -9.60
N THR A 110 -7.20 -14.21 -8.93
CA THR A 110 -7.74 -13.00 -9.56
C THR A 110 -6.79 -11.80 -9.51
N ASN A 111 -5.61 -11.98 -8.90
CA ASN A 111 -4.61 -10.93 -8.70
C ASN A 111 -5.14 -9.73 -7.89
N HIS A 112 -5.97 -10.00 -6.89
CA HIS A 112 -6.43 -9.03 -5.89
C HIS A 112 -5.67 -9.24 -4.57
N VAL A 113 -5.78 -8.30 -3.65
CA VAL A 113 -5.16 -8.41 -2.30
C VAL A 113 -6.13 -8.09 -1.17
N ALA A 114 -7.29 -7.52 -1.51
CA ALA A 114 -8.26 -7.11 -0.52
C ALA A 114 -9.66 -7.10 -1.12
N VAL A 115 -10.65 -7.05 -0.23
CA VAL A 115 -12.06 -6.85 -0.54
C VAL A 115 -12.57 -5.73 0.36
N TYR A 116 -13.44 -4.87 -0.16
CA TYR A 116 -14.18 -3.91 0.65
C TYR A 116 -15.59 -3.78 0.10
N ASN A 117 -16.60 -3.98 0.95
CA ASN A 117 -18.02 -3.98 0.59
C ASN A 117 -18.33 -4.87 -0.63
N GLY A 118 -17.72 -6.06 -0.68
CA GLY A 118 -17.87 -6.98 -1.82
C GLY A 118 -17.12 -6.58 -3.09
N HIS A 119 -16.46 -5.42 -3.11
CA HIS A 119 -15.65 -4.98 -4.23
C HIS A 119 -14.19 -5.45 -4.08
N PRO A 120 -13.62 -6.07 -5.12
CA PRO A 120 -12.25 -6.55 -5.06
C PRO A 120 -11.24 -5.43 -5.32
N TYR A 121 -10.15 -5.40 -4.55
CA TYR A 121 -9.11 -4.38 -4.62
C TYR A 121 -7.78 -4.96 -5.09
N LYS A 122 -7.18 -4.29 -6.07
CA LYS A 122 -5.83 -4.60 -6.57
C LYS A 122 -4.81 -3.66 -5.94
N ASP A 123 -3.77 -4.24 -5.35
CA ASP A 123 -2.54 -3.55 -4.99
C ASP A 123 -1.37 -4.38 -5.53
N PRO A 124 -0.68 -3.92 -6.59
CA PRO A 124 0.44 -4.65 -7.18
C PRO A 124 1.66 -4.73 -6.24
N TYR A 125 1.70 -3.92 -5.18
CA TYR A 125 2.83 -3.79 -4.29
C TYR A 125 2.71 -4.66 -3.03
N VAL A 126 1.49 -4.93 -2.57
CA VAL A 126 1.20 -5.84 -1.44
C VAL A 126 1.40 -7.30 -1.78
N GLN A 127 1.21 -7.69 -3.05
CA GLN A 127 1.41 -9.06 -3.47
C GLN A 127 2.84 -9.53 -3.14
N ILE A 128 2.93 -10.41 -2.16
CA ILE A 128 4.15 -11.17 -1.91
C ILE A 128 4.20 -12.15 -3.04
N ASP A 129 5.05 -11.85 -4.03
CA ASP A 129 5.22 -12.69 -5.22
C ASP A 129 5.34 -14.15 -4.75
N SER A 130 4.30 -14.95 -5.00
CA SER A 130 4.53 -16.39 -5.08
C SER A 130 5.57 -16.51 -6.19
N PRO A 131 6.70 -17.22 -5.97
CA PRO A 131 7.69 -17.42 -7.03
C PRO A 131 6.89 -17.85 -8.24
N VAL A 132 6.89 -17.02 -9.30
CA VAL A 132 5.93 -17.14 -10.40
C VAL A 132 6.00 -18.57 -10.88
N SER A 133 5.10 -19.41 -10.39
CA SER A 133 4.91 -20.73 -10.90
C SER A 133 4.12 -20.44 -12.15
N PHE A 134 4.85 -20.23 -13.23
CA PHE A 134 4.31 -20.60 -14.52
C PHE A 134 3.91 -22.05 -14.31
N ARG A 135 2.61 -22.27 -14.05
CA ARG A 135 1.98 -23.55 -14.32
C ARG A 135 2.40 -23.78 -15.75
N SER A 136 3.42 -24.60 -15.94
CA SER A 136 3.63 -25.28 -17.20
C SER A 136 2.24 -25.84 -17.47
N GLN A 137 1.50 -25.25 -18.41
CA GLN A 137 0.40 -25.97 -18.98
C GLN A 137 1.06 -27.27 -19.41
N GLU A 138 0.76 -28.35 -18.72
CA GLU A 138 1.12 -29.67 -19.17
C GLU A 138 0.43 -29.77 -20.52
N ASN A 139 1.22 -29.53 -21.57
CA ASN A 139 0.74 -29.53 -22.93
C ASN A 139 0.02 -30.87 -23.10
N ASP A 140 -1.26 -30.79 -23.44
CA ASP A 140 -2.05 -31.96 -23.76
C ASP A 140 -1.30 -32.71 -24.87
N PRO A 141 -0.85 -33.96 -24.64
CA PRO A 141 0.02 -34.66 -25.58
C PRO A 141 -0.62 -34.88 -26.98
N ASP A 142 -1.92 -34.64 -27.12
CA ASP A 142 -2.67 -34.78 -28.37
C ASP A 142 -2.84 -33.47 -29.17
N GLU A 143 -2.39 -32.30 -28.70
CA GLU A 143 -2.39 -31.08 -29.51
C GLU A 143 -1.24 -31.11 -30.54
N GLN A 144 -1.59 -31.41 -31.79
CA GLN A 144 -0.64 -31.38 -32.90
C GLN A 144 -0.08 -29.95 -33.10
N PRO A 145 1.26 -29.80 -33.23
CA PRO A 145 1.91 -28.51 -33.34
C PRO A 145 1.64 -27.90 -34.73
N ASP A 146 0.57 -27.13 -34.83
CA ASP A 146 0.24 -26.41 -36.05
C ASP A 146 1.14 -25.18 -36.24
N GLN A 147 1.42 -24.88 -37.51
CA GLN A 147 2.62 -24.20 -37.97
C GLN A 147 2.79 -22.73 -37.52
N ALA A 148 4.04 -22.39 -37.17
CA ALA A 148 4.66 -21.06 -37.26
C ALA A 148 4.07 -19.89 -36.44
N THR A 149 3.50 -20.16 -35.27
CA THR A 149 3.49 -19.14 -34.20
C THR A 149 4.90 -19.03 -33.62
N PRO A 150 5.38 -17.81 -33.26
CA PRO A 150 6.62 -17.68 -32.50
C PRO A 150 6.51 -18.62 -31.30
N ASN A 151 7.41 -19.61 -31.25
CA ASN A 151 7.41 -20.73 -30.31
C ASN A 151 6.99 -20.19 -28.94
N ALA A 152 5.91 -20.69 -28.34
CA ALA A 152 5.33 -20.11 -27.11
C ALA A 152 6.40 -19.84 -26.04
N ALA A 153 7.40 -20.71 -25.96
CA ALA A 153 8.61 -20.55 -25.15
C ALA A 153 9.40 -19.25 -25.40
N ALA A 154 9.49 -18.77 -26.63
CA ALA A 154 10.13 -17.50 -26.99
C ALA A 154 9.30 -16.29 -26.58
N LEU A 155 7.97 -16.35 -26.71
CA LEU A 155 7.06 -15.32 -26.19
C LEU A 155 7.11 -15.27 -24.65
N ASP A 156 7.11 -16.43 -23.99
CA ASP A 156 7.25 -16.55 -22.54
C ASP A 156 8.60 -16.04 -22.07
N ASN A 157 9.70 -16.39 -22.75
CA ASN A 157 11.02 -15.87 -22.43
C ASN A 157 11.09 -14.35 -22.64
N ALA A 158 10.48 -13.82 -23.70
CA ALA A 158 10.42 -12.37 -23.94
C ALA A 158 9.57 -11.66 -22.87
N ALA A 159 8.43 -12.23 -22.48
CA ALA A 159 7.58 -11.73 -21.41
C ALA A 159 8.30 -11.77 -20.05
N ARG A 160 9.03 -12.85 -19.76
CA ARG A 160 9.88 -13.01 -18.58
C ARG A 160 10.98 -11.96 -18.56
N ILE A 161 11.77 -11.83 -19.64
CA ILE A 161 12.83 -10.82 -19.74
C ILE A 161 12.23 -9.42 -19.55
N ARG A 162 11.10 -9.10 -20.18
CA ARG A 162 10.43 -7.79 -20.03
C ARG A 162 9.96 -7.57 -18.59
N ASN A 163 9.34 -8.55 -17.95
CA ASN A 163 8.88 -8.43 -16.58
C ASN A 163 10.06 -8.31 -15.60
N GLU A 164 11.12 -9.10 -15.77
CA GLU A 164 12.30 -9.12 -14.88
C GLU A 164 13.22 -7.92 -15.07
N SER A 165 13.46 -7.48 -16.31
CA SER A 165 14.42 -6.39 -16.58
C SER A 165 13.79 -5.00 -16.55
N VAL A 166 12.52 -4.88 -16.95
CA VAL A 166 11.85 -3.57 -17.05
C VAL A 166 10.93 -3.35 -15.87
N LYS A 167 9.95 -4.23 -15.61
CA LYS A 167 8.93 -3.96 -14.58
C LYS A 167 9.45 -4.16 -13.16
N ARG A 168 10.18 -5.25 -12.91
CA ARG A 168 10.60 -5.65 -11.56
C ARG A 168 11.40 -4.57 -10.82
N PRO A 169 12.37 -3.86 -11.43
CA PRO A 169 13.09 -2.79 -10.74
C PRO A 169 12.16 -1.63 -10.32
N PHE A 170 11.17 -1.27 -11.14
CA PHE A 170 10.20 -0.23 -10.81
C PHE A 170 9.26 -0.68 -9.70
N VAL A 171 8.68 -1.88 -9.83
CA VAL A 171 7.80 -2.46 -8.80
C VAL A 171 8.55 -2.57 -7.46
N GLN A 172 9.80 -3.02 -7.49
CA GLN A 172 10.65 -3.12 -6.29
C GLN A 172 10.99 -1.76 -5.69
N ALA A 173 11.26 -0.74 -6.52
CA ALA A 173 11.46 0.62 -6.04
C ALA A 173 10.19 1.18 -5.38
N LEU A 174 9.03 0.95 -5.99
CA LEU A 174 7.73 1.41 -5.48
C LEU A 174 7.35 0.68 -4.19
N ARG A 175 7.55 -0.64 -4.10
CA ARG A 175 7.41 -1.41 -2.85
C ARG A 175 8.36 -0.91 -1.77
N GLY A 176 9.60 -0.60 -2.13
CA GLY A 176 10.57 -0.01 -1.22
C GLY A 176 10.11 1.36 -0.71
N TYR A 177 9.59 2.21 -1.60
CA TYR A 177 9.07 3.52 -1.25
C TYR A 177 7.84 3.42 -0.34
N GLN A 178 6.91 2.51 -0.65
CA GLN A 178 5.77 2.19 0.19
C GLN A 178 6.22 1.74 1.59
N GLY A 179 7.21 0.84 1.68
CA GLY A 179 7.79 0.43 2.96
C GLY A 179 8.47 1.54 3.74
N TRP A 180 9.10 2.49 3.04
CA TRP A 180 9.65 3.69 3.66
C TRP A 180 8.55 4.62 4.19
N LEU A 181 7.49 4.88 3.42
CA LEU A 181 6.32 5.66 3.85
C LEU A 181 5.68 5.06 5.10
N MET A 182 5.46 3.74 5.10
CA MET A 182 4.90 3.01 6.24
C MET A 182 5.82 2.95 7.47
N SER A 183 7.05 3.46 7.34
CA SER A 183 8.04 3.62 8.41
C SER A 183 8.38 5.10 8.70
N ASN A 184 7.77 6.04 7.98
CA ASN A 184 8.05 7.48 8.12
C ASN A 184 7.03 8.11 9.10
N PRO A 185 7.46 8.61 10.27
CA PRO A 185 6.55 9.16 11.28
C PRO A 185 5.73 10.34 10.75
N GLN A 186 6.37 11.25 10.00
CA GLN A 186 5.73 12.44 9.47
C GLN A 186 4.63 12.08 8.48
N PHE A 187 4.87 11.13 7.56
CA PHE A 187 3.85 10.64 6.63
C PHE A 187 2.63 10.09 7.40
N LEU A 188 2.88 9.26 8.40
CA LEU A 188 1.81 8.60 9.13
C LEU A 188 1.03 9.58 10.01
N GLU A 189 1.67 10.57 10.60
CA GLU A 189 0.99 11.65 11.33
C GLU A 189 0.10 12.49 10.40
N GLU A 190 0.62 12.89 9.24
CA GLU A 190 -0.16 13.63 8.22
C GLU A 190 -1.35 12.79 7.71
N LEU A 191 -1.15 11.47 7.51
CA LEU A 191 -2.22 10.54 7.12
C LEU A 191 -3.28 10.40 8.21
N ASP A 192 -2.86 10.21 9.46
CA ASP A 192 -3.78 10.07 10.60
C ASP A 192 -4.64 11.35 10.75
N SER A 193 -4.04 12.53 10.63
CA SER A 193 -4.77 13.81 10.63
C SER A 193 -5.76 13.91 9.47
N LEU A 194 -5.34 13.57 8.25
CA LEU A 194 -6.22 13.59 7.07
C LEU A 194 -7.46 12.71 7.28
N LEU A 195 -7.29 11.51 7.83
CA LEU A 195 -8.40 10.57 8.03
C LEU A 195 -9.30 10.95 9.19
N VAL A 196 -8.77 11.61 10.23
CA VAL A 196 -9.60 12.14 11.32
C VAL A 196 -10.51 13.26 10.80
N ASP A 197 -9.98 14.13 9.95
CA ASP A 197 -10.68 15.33 9.47
C ASP A 197 -11.60 15.05 8.27
N HIS A 198 -11.23 14.11 7.39
CA HIS A 198 -11.90 13.88 6.10
C HIS A 198 -12.16 12.41 5.77
N GLY A 199 -11.96 11.48 6.74
CA GLY A 199 -11.99 10.05 6.47
C GLY A 199 -13.32 9.53 5.95
N VAL A 200 -14.45 10.10 6.39
CA VAL A 200 -15.80 9.69 5.96
C VAL A 200 -16.02 10.05 4.49
N GLU A 201 -15.68 11.28 4.08
CA GLU A 201 -15.81 11.70 2.68
C GLU A 201 -14.84 10.96 1.77
N ILE A 202 -13.61 10.72 2.23
CA ILE A 202 -12.61 9.96 1.46
C ILE A 202 -13.05 8.50 1.29
N GLU A 203 -13.58 7.87 2.34
CA GLU A 203 -14.09 6.49 2.26
C GLU A 203 -15.29 6.37 1.32
N ALA A 204 -16.24 7.31 1.38
CA ALA A 204 -17.39 7.34 0.48
C ALA A 204 -16.98 7.39 -1.00
N ASN A 205 -15.77 7.86 -1.29
CA ASN A 205 -15.16 7.90 -2.62
C ASN A 205 -14.08 6.83 -2.83
N HIS A 206 -14.14 5.75 -2.04
CA HIS A 206 -13.26 4.57 -2.16
C HIS A 206 -11.76 4.88 -2.10
N PHE A 207 -11.36 5.97 -1.43
CA PHE A 207 -9.98 6.41 -1.32
C PHE A 207 -9.28 6.69 -2.67
N ASP A 208 -10.06 6.98 -3.72
CA ASP A 208 -9.56 7.25 -5.07
C ASP A 208 -9.87 8.69 -5.50
N ALA A 209 -8.90 9.58 -5.29
CA ALA A 209 -9.05 11.00 -5.64
C ALA A 209 -9.25 11.24 -7.14
N GLN A 210 -8.76 10.35 -8.01
CA GLN A 210 -8.91 10.49 -9.46
C GLN A 210 -10.33 10.13 -9.89
N ALA A 211 -10.88 9.03 -9.36
CA ALA A 211 -12.27 8.68 -9.58
C ALA A 211 -13.21 9.78 -9.02
N TRP A 212 -12.89 10.31 -7.83
CA TRP A 212 -13.65 11.39 -7.24
C TRP A 212 -13.61 12.67 -8.10
N GLN A 213 -12.44 13.07 -8.58
CA GLN A 213 -12.33 14.23 -9.47
C GLN A 213 -13.07 14.02 -10.79
N ALA A 214 -12.92 12.86 -11.43
CA ALA A 214 -13.62 12.56 -12.68
C ALA A 214 -15.14 12.63 -12.52
N GLN A 215 -15.67 12.14 -11.38
CA GLN A 215 -17.09 12.25 -11.07
C GLN A 215 -17.54 13.72 -10.94
N LEU A 216 -16.78 14.55 -10.21
CA LEU A 216 -17.09 15.97 -10.07
C LEU A 216 -17.01 16.73 -11.41
N GLU A 217 -16.08 16.36 -12.29
CA GLU A 217 -15.99 16.94 -13.63
C GLU A 217 -17.21 16.57 -14.49
N ILE A 218 -17.69 15.32 -14.40
CA ILE A 218 -18.94 14.88 -15.05
C ILE A 218 -20.14 15.66 -14.50
N ASP A 219 -20.26 15.76 -13.18
CA ASP A 219 -21.35 16.49 -12.53
C ASP A 219 -21.32 17.98 -12.90
N TRP A 220 -20.13 18.59 -12.97
CA TRP A 220 -19.93 19.96 -13.41
C TRP A 220 -20.36 20.17 -14.87
N MET A 221 -19.95 19.29 -15.78
CA MET A 221 -20.36 19.36 -17.19
C MET A 221 -21.89 19.24 -17.35
N ASN A 222 -22.53 18.47 -16.47
CA ASN A 222 -23.98 18.27 -16.50
C ASN A 222 -24.78 19.46 -15.91
N GLN A 223 -24.19 20.27 -15.03
CA GLN A 223 -24.93 21.27 -14.26
C GLN A 223 -25.03 22.67 -14.90
N ASN A 224 -24.39 22.96 -16.05
CA ASN A 224 -24.53 24.21 -16.83
C ASN A 224 -24.45 25.55 -16.05
N THR A 225 -23.99 25.55 -14.80
CA THR A 225 -24.02 26.70 -13.89
C THR A 225 -22.66 26.86 -13.23
N GLY A 226 -22.26 28.13 -13.03
CA GLY A 226 -20.90 28.55 -12.69
C GLY A 226 -20.22 27.67 -11.65
N GLY A 227 -18.98 27.26 -11.94
CA GLY A 227 -18.30 26.17 -11.25
C GLY A 227 -18.35 26.26 -9.74
N THR A 228 -19.03 25.28 -9.14
CA THR A 228 -18.97 25.01 -7.71
C THR A 228 -17.51 24.70 -7.34
N PRO A 229 -16.94 25.37 -6.33
CA PRO A 229 -15.59 25.05 -5.88
C PRO A 229 -15.52 23.60 -5.43
N LEU A 230 -14.38 22.94 -5.70
CA LEU A 230 -14.16 21.56 -5.24
C LEU A 230 -14.32 21.47 -3.72
N PRO A 231 -14.86 20.37 -3.19
CA PRO A 231 -14.90 20.14 -1.75
C PRO A 231 -13.51 20.30 -1.13
N GLN A 232 -13.46 20.92 0.04
CA GLN A 232 -12.19 21.13 0.76
C GLN A 232 -11.50 19.78 1.06
N SER A 233 -12.28 18.75 1.41
CA SER A 233 -11.79 17.39 1.65
C SER A 233 -11.05 16.80 0.44
N LEU A 234 -11.59 16.95 -0.77
CA LEU A 234 -10.91 16.51 -2.00
C LEU A 234 -9.63 17.31 -2.24
N THR A 235 -9.67 18.63 -2.06
CA THR A 235 -8.50 19.49 -2.27
C THR A 235 -7.37 19.12 -1.30
N THR A 236 -7.68 18.93 -0.01
CA THR A 236 -6.72 18.49 1.01
C THR A 236 -6.18 17.09 0.67
N PHE A 237 -7.04 16.17 0.24
CA PHE A 237 -6.63 14.81 -0.12
C PHE A 237 -5.71 14.79 -1.34
N GLN A 238 -6.02 15.56 -2.39
CA GLN A 238 -5.16 15.70 -3.58
C GLN A 238 -3.81 16.33 -3.23
N ALA A 239 -3.80 17.35 -2.38
CA ALA A 239 -2.57 17.97 -1.89
C ALA A 239 -1.71 16.95 -1.14
N PHE A 240 -2.32 16.12 -0.28
CA PHE A 240 -1.66 15.03 0.43
C PHE A 240 -1.06 14.00 -0.54
N LEU A 241 -1.85 13.49 -1.50
CA LEU A 241 -1.37 12.51 -2.49
C LEU A 241 -0.23 13.08 -3.34
N SER A 242 -0.36 14.33 -3.80
CA SER A 242 0.66 15.01 -4.60
C SER A 242 1.96 15.18 -3.83
N ARG A 243 1.89 15.66 -2.58
CA ARG A 243 3.04 15.83 -1.67
C ARG A 243 3.84 14.54 -1.51
N TRP A 244 3.15 13.43 -1.24
CA TRP A 244 3.76 12.13 -0.99
C TRP A 244 3.95 11.26 -2.25
N ARG A 245 3.70 11.82 -3.45
CA ARG A 245 3.85 11.13 -4.74
C ARG A 245 3.04 9.83 -4.80
N LEU A 246 1.79 9.91 -4.39
CA LEU A 246 0.86 8.79 -4.37
C LEU A 246 -0.11 8.87 -5.54
N ALA A 247 -0.46 7.72 -6.10
CA ALA A 247 -1.56 7.61 -7.04
C ALA A 247 -2.90 7.66 -6.30
N ARG A 248 -3.01 6.95 -5.18
CA ARG A 248 -4.21 6.83 -4.34
C ARG A 248 -3.87 6.17 -2.99
N LEU A 249 -4.87 5.91 -2.15
CA LEU A 249 -4.75 4.99 -1.02
C LEU A 249 -5.57 3.72 -1.31
N ALA A 250 -5.03 2.55 -0.99
CA ALA A 250 -5.80 1.31 -0.91
C ALA A 250 -6.43 1.24 0.48
N GLY A 251 -7.63 1.80 0.64
CA GLY A 251 -8.25 1.95 1.95
C GLY A 251 -7.50 2.91 2.88
N PRO A 252 -7.81 2.91 4.19
CA PRO A 252 -7.38 3.97 5.09
C PRO A 252 -5.87 3.96 5.38
N SER A 253 -5.19 2.80 5.33
CA SER A 253 -3.82 2.68 5.86
C SER A 253 -2.75 2.37 4.81
N TYR A 254 -3.08 2.16 3.54
CA TYR A 254 -2.11 1.69 2.55
C TYR A 254 -1.90 2.69 1.42
N PRO A 255 -0.77 3.43 1.41
CA PRO A 255 -0.46 4.31 0.28
C PRO A 255 -0.11 3.51 -0.96
N ILE A 256 -0.60 3.94 -2.12
CA ILE A 256 -0.23 3.41 -3.43
C ILE A 256 0.68 4.42 -4.11
N PRO A 257 2.00 4.18 -4.16
CA PRO A 257 2.93 5.04 -4.86
C PRO A 257 2.53 5.30 -6.31
N LEU A 258 2.74 6.54 -6.75
CA LEU A 258 2.67 6.90 -8.15
C LEU A 258 3.82 6.21 -8.88
N GLY A 259 3.49 5.33 -9.82
CA GLY A 259 4.46 4.65 -10.68
C GLY A 259 4.85 5.49 -11.91
N PRO A 260 5.78 5.00 -12.75
CA PRO A 260 6.03 5.60 -14.05
C PRO A 260 4.74 5.56 -14.87
N LEU A 261 4.35 6.70 -15.43
CA LEU A 261 3.26 6.77 -16.40
C LEU A 261 3.88 6.96 -17.78
N ALA A 262 3.71 5.96 -18.64
CA ALA A 262 3.91 6.16 -20.07
C ALA A 262 2.78 7.07 -20.57
N SER A 263 3.09 8.16 -21.26
CA SER A 263 2.08 8.95 -21.97
C SER A 263 1.28 8.03 -22.88
N GLY A 264 -0.02 7.88 -22.59
CA GLY A 264 -0.78 6.75 -23.14
C GLY A 264 -2.25 6.59 -22.77
N LEU A 265 -2.86 7.43 -21.91
CA LEU A 265 -4.30 7.71 -22.05
C LEU A 265 -4.53 8.67 -23.21
N ILE A 266 -3.97 8.31 -24.36
CA ILE A 266 -4.00 9.08 -25.59
C ILE A 266 -4.76 8.22 -26.59
N PRO A 267 -5.77 8.77 -27.29
CA PRO A 267 -6.53 8.03 -28.30
C PRO A 267 -5.60 7.29 -29.26
N GLN A 268 -5.95 6.04 -29.58
CA GLN A 268 -5.15 5.13 -30.41
C GLN A 268 -4.74 5.75 -31.76
N SER A 269 -5.51 6.72 -32.24
CA SER A 269 -5.25 7.52 -33.44
C SER A 269 -4.01 8.42 -33.37
N MET A 270 -3.56 8.82 -32.18
CA MET A 270 -2.37 9.67 -31.99
C MET A 270 -1.11 8.87 -31.64
N PHE A 271 -1.22 7.56 -31.44
CA PHE A 271 -0.10 6.69 -31.04
C PHE A 271 1.03 6.70 -32.07
N HIS A 272 0.71 6.59 -33.36
CA HIS A 272 1.72 6.66 -34.44
C HIS A 272 2.39 8.03 -34.57
N GLN A 273 1.73 9.11 -34.14
CA GLN A 273 2.24 10.48 -34.23
C GLN A 273 3.20 10.81 -33.08
N ILE A 274 2.94 10.31 -31.88
CA ILE A 274 3.84 10.41 -30.71
C ILE A 274 5.08 9.54 -30.91
N GLN A 275 4.92 8.37 -31.52
CA GLN A 275 6.04 7.50 -31.90
C GLN A 275 6.98 8.16 -32.92
N SER A 276 6.47 9.08 -33.75
CA SER A 276 7.23 9.79 -34.79
C SER A 276 7.70 11.20 -34.36
N SER A 277 7.13 11.78 -33.31
CA SER A 277 7.39 13.19 -32.89
C SER A 277 7.98 13.34 -31.48
N GLY A 278 8.10 12.25 -30.71
CA GLY A 278 8.61 12.23 -29.33
C GLY A 278 7.50 12.02 -28.29
N GLY A 279 7.75 11.16 -27.30
CA GLY A 279 6.83 10.84 -26.21
C GLY A 279 7.16 11.57 -24.91
N MET A 280 6.12 11.88 -24.12
CA MET A 280 6.29 12.38 -22.76
C MET A 280 6.30 11.18 -21.80
N PHE A 281 7.33 11.05 -20.97
CA PHE A 281 7.35 10.04 -19.91
C PHE A 281 7.26 10.77 -18.58
N PHE A 282 6.26 10.46 -17.77
CA PHE A 282 6.24 10.91 -16.39
C PHE A 282 6.94 9.85 -15.54
N LEU A 283 8.11 10.21 -15.03
CA LEU A 283 8.85 9.40 -14.08
C LEU A 283 8.90 10.15 -12.74
N PRO A 284 8.23 9.64 -11.69
CA PRO A 284 8.26 10.31 -10.39
C PRO A 284 9.66 10.26 -9.77
N ASP A 285 9.97 11.25 -8.93
CA ASP A 285 11.26 11.40 -8.25
C ASP A 285 11.53 10.35 -7.17
N THR A 286 10.59 9.41 -6.97
CA THR A 286 10.68 8.29 -6.04
C THR A 286 11.35 7.05 -6.65
N ILE A 287 11.61 7.05 -7.96
CA ILE A 287 12.13 5.89 -8.70
C ILE A 287 13.62 6.08 -9.03
N PRO A 288 14.48 5.11 -8.70
CA PRO A 288 15.90 5.19 -9.04
C PRO A 288 16.07 5.17 -10.55
N ILE A 289 16.78 6.17 -11.05
CA ILE A 289 16.98 6.34 -12.49
C ILE A 289 18.28 5.62 -12.92
N PRO A 290 18.27 4.79 -13.99
CA PRO A 290 19.45 3.99 -14.38
C PRO A 290 20.67 4.84 -14.77
N SER A 291 21.82 4.18 -14.93
CA SER A 291 23.14 4.83 -15.00
C SER A 291 23.37 5.78 -16.21
N ARG A 292 24.53 6.42 -16.19
CA ARG A 292 24.72 7.85 -16.38
C ARG A 292 24.68 8.39 -17.82
N ASP A 293 24.95 7.63 -18.88
CA ASP A 293 25.08 8.19 -20.24
C ASP A 293 23.75 8.23 -21.02
N GLU A 294 22.84 7.30 -20.79
CA GLU A 294 21.54 7.22 -21.47
C GLU A 294 20.47 8.12 -20.83
N LEU A 295 20.76 8.63 -19.64
CA LEU A 295 19.78 9.27 -18.78
C LEU A 295 20.21 10.67 -18.30
N ARG A 296 21.50 11.00 -18.39
CA ARG A 296 22.05 12.35 -18.13
C ARG A 296 21.41 13.42 -19.02
N SER A 297 21.32 13.15 -20.32
CA SER A 297 21.04 14.18 -21.34
C SER A 297 19.57 14.62 -21.41
N LEU A 298 18.65 13.79 -20.94
CA LEU A 298 17.20 14.04 -21.04
C LEU A 298 16.59 14.64 -19.75
N ILE A 299 17.21 14.42 -18.59
CA ILE A 299 16.62 14.68 -17.26
C ILE A 299 17.21 15.90 -16.54
N THR A 300 18.45 16.29 -16.87
CA THR A 300 19.17 17.35 -16.15
C THR A 300 18.54 18.74 -16.33
N GLY A 301 17.65 18.93 -17.32
CA GLY A 301 16.99 20.21 -17.62
C GLY A 301 15.51 20.36 -17.21
N ALA A 302 14.83 19.30 -16.76
CA ALA A 302 13.37 19.33 -16.54
C ALA A 302 12.93 19.13 -15.08
N LEU A 303 13.82 18.70 -14.17
CA LEU A 303 13.47 18.26 -12.80
C LEU A 303 14.00 19.14 -11.65
N SER A 304 14.61 20.29 -11.94
CA SER A 304 14.95 21.26 -10.89
C SER A 304 13.75 22.13 -10.53
N ALA A 305 12.72 21.54 -9.90
CA ALA A 305 11.82 22.30 -9.06
C ALA A 305 12.49 22.40 -7.68
N GLU A 306 13.17 23.53 -7.44
CA GLU A 306 13.89 23.87 -6.19
C GLU A 306 12.95 24.16 -4.99
N GLU A 307 11.73 23.59 -4.95
CA GLU A 307 10.81 23.80 -3.84
C GLU A 307 10.85 22.63 -2.83
N ASP A 308 11.60 22.86 -1.76
CA ASP A 308 11.41 22.44 -0.36
C ASP A 308 10.83 21.03 -0.05
N THR A 309 11.17 19.99 -0.82
CA THR A 309 10.84 18.59 -0.45
C THR A 309 11.84 18.00 0.55
N GLN A 310 12.12 18.71 1.65
CA GLN A 310 13.07 18.25 2.68
C GLN A 310 12.65 16.89 3.27
N HIS A 311 11.35 16.62 3.37
CA HIS A 311 10.79 15.37 3.86
C HIS A 311 11.13 14.14 2.99
N LEU A 312 11.49 14.32 1.71
CA LEU A 312 11.94 13.24 0.81
C LEU A 312 13.46 13.08 0.75
N ALA A 313 14.23 13.90 1.48
CA ALA A 313 15.69 13.91 1.40
C ALA A 313 16.28 12.53 1.76
N ASP A 314 15.74 11.88 2.78
CA ASP A 314 16.17 10.55 3.22
C ASP A 314 15.97 9.49 2.13
N TRP A 315 14.81 9.50 1.46
CA TRP A 315 14.53 8.59 0.35
C TRP A 315 15.44 8.88 -0.85
N ARG A 316 15.61 10.15 -1.22
CA ARG A 316 16.52 10.57 -2.31
C ARG A 316 17.96 10.12 -2.06
N GLN A 317 18.42 10.22 -0.82
CA GLN A 317 19.75 9.75 -0.43
C GLN A 317 19.88 8.22 -0.56
N LEU A 318 18.80 7.46 -0.39
CA LEU A 318 18.80 6.00 -0.55
C LEU A 318 18.90 5.59 -2.04
N ILE A 319 18.17 6.27 -2.92
CA ILE A 319 18.10 5.94 -4.35
C ILE A 319 19.22 6.55 -5.20
N ASP A 320 20.02 7.47 -4.66
CA ASP A 320 21.13 8.08 -5.39
C ASP A 320 22.11 7.00 -5.90
N SER A 321 22.18 6.91 -7.24
CA SER A 321 22.99 5.97 -8.04
C SER A 321 24.48 5.97 -7.69
N SER A 322 24.97 7.02 -7.03
CA SER A 322 26.35 7.11 -6.55
C SER A 322 26.67 6.10 -5.44
N LYS A 323 25.65 5.52 -4.78
CA LYS A 323 25.79 4.54 -3.70
C LYS A 323 25.19 3.20 -4.09
N ARG A 324 25.92 2.10 -3.86
CA ARG A 324 25.46 0.70 -4.01
C ARG A 324 24.40 0.34 -2.95
N ASN A 325 23.25 1.02 -2.96
CA ASN A 325 22.21 0.87 -1.94
C ASN A 325 21.02 -0.01 -2.39
N LYS A 326 21.18 -0.85 -3.42
CA LYS A 326 20.13 -1.82 -3.82
C LYS A 326 19.61 -2.63 -2.63
N THR A 327 20.53 -3.04 -1.76
CA THR A 327 20.23 -3.73 -0.49
C THR A 327 19.36 -2.93 0.46
N ALA A 328 19.34 -1.60 0.41
CA ALA A 328 18.48 -0.77 1.25
C ALA A 328 17.03 -0.78 0.74
N ILE A 329 16.82 -0.66 -0.58
CA ILE A 329 15.48 -0.76 -1.20
C ILE A 329 14.88 -2.15 -0.90
N ASP A 330 15.69 -3.20 -1.02
CA ASP A 330 15.28 -4.58 -0.69
C ASP A 330 14.90 -4.72 0.79
N GLN A 331 15.63 -4.04 1.68
CA GLN A 331 15.29 -4.01 3.10
C GLN A 331 13.95 -3.34 3.36
N TYR A 332 13.66 -2.18 2.74
CA TYR A 332 12.36 -1.52 2.91
C TYR A 332 11.20 -2.31 2.28
N THR A 333 11.43 -2.93 1.12
CA THR A 333 10.45 -3.85 0.50
C THR A 333 10.11 -4.99 1.45
N ARG A 334 11.12 -5.63 2.03
CA ARG A 334 10.90 -6.72 2.99
C ARG A 334 10.23 -6.22 4.27
N ARG A 335 10.61 -5.05 4.80
CA ARG A 335 9.96 -4.45 5.97
C ARG A 335 8.48 -4.20 5.73
N PHE A 336 8.11 -3.72 4.55
CA PHE A 336 6.71 -3.54 4.16
C PHE A 336 5.94 -4.86 4.22
N GLN A 337 6.46 -5.91 3.58
CA GLN A 337 5.82 -7.23 3.57
C GLN A 337 5.69 -7.81 4.98
N VAL A 338 6.75 -7.70 5.80
CA VAL A 338 6.74 -8.10 7.20
C VAL A 338 5.68 -7.33 7.96
N GLN A 339 5.68 -5.99 7.88
CA GLN A 339 4.72 -5.13 8.58
C GLN A 339 3.28 -5.45 8.17
N HIS A 340 3.03 -5.63 6.87
CA HIS A 340 1.72 -5.96 6.32
C HIS A 340 1.20 -7.29 6.87
N CYS A 341 1.93 -8.39 6.68
CA CYS A 341 1.53 -9.71 7.19
C CYS A 341 1.37 -9.72 8.71
N TRP A 342 2.27 -9.04 9.41
CA TRP A 342 2.24 -8.99 10.87
C TRP A 342 1.02 -8.26 11.41
N ARG A 343 0.61 -7.15 10.78
CA ARG A 343 -0.60 -6.42 11.14
C ARG A 343 -1.85 -7.26 10.90
N LEU A 344 -1.95 -7.94 9.76
CA LEU A 344 -3.09 -8.82 9.47
C LEU A 344 -3.21 -9.95 10.50
N LEU A 345 -2.09 -10.59 10.84
CA LEU A 345 -2.07 -11.64 11.87
C LEU A 345 -2.46 -11.10 13.25
N HIS A 346 -1.97 -9.92 13.63
CA HIS A 346 -2.28 -9.31 14.92
C HIS A 346 -3.76 -8.91 15.03
N GLU A 347 -4.31 -8.33 13.96
CA GLU A 347 -5.72 -7.91 13.90
C GLU A 347 -6.69 -9.08 14.01
N ARG A 348 -6.34 -10.21 13.38
CA ARG A 348 -7.24 -11.35 13.21
C ARG A 348 -7.04 -12.46 14.23
N HIS A 349 -5.80 -12.68 14.64
CA HIS A 349 -5.38 -13.81 15.47
C HIS A 349 -4.52 -13.33 16.65
N PRO A 350 -4.99 -12.39 17.49
CA PRO A 350 -4.17 -11.78 18.55
C PRO A 350 -3.65 -12.82 19.57
N ASP A 351 -4.45 -13.84 19.88
CA ASP A 351 -4.07 -14.91 20.81
C ASP A 351 -2.95 -15.80 20.27
N ILE A 352 -2.99 -16.10 18.97
CA ILE A 352 -1.95 -16.89 18.29
C ILE A 352 -0.65 -16.11 18.26
N PHE A 353 -0.77 -14.83 17.92
CA PHE A 353 0.34 -13.93 17.74
C PHE A 353 1.20 -13.78 19.02
N SER A 354 0.56 -13.51 20.15
CA SER A 354 1.26 -13.23 21.42
C SER A 354 2.12 -14.41 21.89
N ARG A 355 1.66 -15.65 21.66
CA ARG A 355 2.31 -16.87 22.14
C ARG A 355 3.33 -17.46 21.16
N ASN A 356 3.20 -17.18 19.87
CA ASN A 356 3.97 -17.87 18.81
C ASN A 356 4.85 -16.92 17.98
N ARG A 357 5.18 -15.73 18.52
CA ARG A 357 6.00 -14.72 17.84
C ARG A 357 7.26 -15.26 17.17
N GLY A 358 7.99 -16.17 17.84
CA GLY A 358 9.22 -16.77 17.29
C GLY A 358 8.97 -17.63 16.05
N LYS A 359 7.94 -18.47 16.08
CA LYS A 359 7.56 -19.35 14.96
C LYS A 359 7.05 -18.56 13.76
N LEU A 360 6.24 -17.52 14.00
CA LEU A 360 5.78 -16.62 12.94
C LEU A 360 6.96 -15.89 12.27
N GLN A 361 8.02 -15.56 13.04
CA GLN A 361 9.25 -15.01 12.46
C GLN A 361 10.02 -16.00 11.59
N GLU A 362 10.04 -17.28 11.97
CA GLU A 362 10.64 -18.36 11.18
C GLU A 362 9.87 -18.60 9.89
N LEU A 363 8.54 -18.60 9.97
CA LEU A 363 7.67 -18.72 8.81
C LEU A 363 7.86 -17.55 7.83
N LEU A 364 7.86 -16.30 8.32
CA LEU A 364 8.16 -15.12 7.50
C LEU A 364 9.56 -15.17 6.89
N ALA A 365 10.55 -15.67 7.64
CA ALA A 365 11.91 -15.81 7.14
C ALA A 365 11.97 -16.79 5.97
N SER A 366 11.30 -17.94 6.10
CA SER A 366 11.19 -18.95 5.05
C SER A 366 10.46 -18.40 3.81
N ALA A 367 9.28 -17.79 4.01
CA ALA A 367 8.45 -17.29 2.91
C ALA A 367 9.10 -16.15 2.11
N LEU A 368 9.92 -15.32 2.78
CA LEU A 368 10.61 -14.19 2.16
C LEU A 368 12.06 -14.52 1.75
N ASP A 369 12.42 -15.82 1.74
CA ASP A 369 13.76 -16.34 1.43
C ASP A 369 14.89 -15.54 2.12
N THR A 370 14.77 -15.42 3.45
CA THR A 370 15.72 -14.64 4.26
C THR A 370 16.02 -15.29 5.60
N GLY A 371 17.03 -14.80 6.29
CA GLY A 371 17.35 -15.28 7.64
C GLY A 371 16.41 -14.72 8.70
N VAL A 372 16.07 -15.53 9.71
CA VAL A 372 15.30 -15.11 10.91
C VAL A 372 15.92 -13.88 11.59
N ASN A 373 17.24 -13.77 11.57
CA ASN A 373 17.96 -12.61 12.09
C ASN A 373 17.68 -11.33 11.30
N SER A 374 17.44 -11.41 9.99
CA SER A 374 17.02 -10.28 9.15
C SER A 374 15.62 -9.82 9.54
N ILE A 375 14.68 -10.77 9.67
CA ILE A 375 13.30 -10.49 10.14
C ILE A 375 13.32 -9.81 11.52
N LYS A 376 14.10 -10.32 12.47
CA LYS A 376 14.28 -9.69 13.80
C LYS A 376 14.90 -8.29 13.73
N LYS A 377 15.78 -8.02 12.76
CA LYS A 377 16.32 -6.67 12.53
C LYS A 377 15.25 -5.75 11.96
N ASP A 378 14.42 -6.25 11.06
CA ASP A 378 13.32 -5.49 10.45
C ASP A 378 12.27 -5.11 11.51
N PHE A 379 11.86 -6.04 12.39
CA PHE A 379 11.00 -5.71 13.52
C PHE A 379 11.57 -4.61 14.42
N ARG A 380 12.87 -4.68 14.75
CA ARG A 380 13.53 -3.64 15.55
C ARG A 380 13.59 -2.30 14.82
N ALA A 381 13.74 -2.30 13.50
CA ALA A 381 13.72 -1.09 12.69
C ALA A 381 12.32 -0.46 12.68
N ILE A 382 11.28 -1.26 12.39
CA ILE A 382 9.87 -0.82 12.41
C ILE A 382 9.52 -0.26 13.79
N LYS A 383 9.82 -1.00 14.86
CA LYS A 383 9.57 -0.57 16.24
C LYS A 383 10.29 0.74 16.58
N ARG A 384 11.54 0.92 16.14
CA ARG A 384 12.28 2.17 16.38
C ARG A 384 11.64 3.35 15.65
N SER A 385 11.15 3.13 14.44
CA SER A 385 10.51 4.16 13.63
C SER A 385 9.13 4.53 14.14
N LEU A 386 8.34 3.55 14.57
CA LEU A 386 6.91 3.71 14.83
C LEU A 386 6.53 3.72 16.32
N GLY A 387 7.48 3.44 17.22
CA GLY A 387 7.24 3.34 18.65
C GLY A 387 6.83 1.95 19.12
N ASP A 388 6.57 1.81 20.42
CA ASP A 388 6.27 0.53 21.06
C ASP A 388 4.94 -0.09 20.61
N HIS A 389 3.95 0.75 20.29
CA HIS A 389 2.57 0.35 19.96
C HIS A 389 2.31 0.24 18.45
N TRP A 390 3.36 0.11 17.63
CA TRP A 390 3.21 0.11 16.18
C TRP A 390 2.34 -1.03 15.64
N GLU A 391 2.23 -2.14 16.38
CA GLU A 391 1.41 -3.32 16.02
C GLU A 391 -0.10 -3.00 16.09
N GLU A 392 -0.49 -2.03 16.92
CA GLU A 392 -1.88 -1.57 17.10
C GLU A 392 -2.28 -0.50 16.05
N ARG A 393 -1.29 0.03 15.32
CA ARG A 393 -1.52 1.15 14.38
C ARG A 393 -2.39 0.69 13.22
N GLY A 394 -3.50 1.39 13.02
CA GLY A 394 -4.50 1.18 11.96
C GLY A 394 -5.71 0.31 12.33
N PHE A 395 -5.68 -0.42 13.45
CA PHE A 395 -6.91 -1.02 14.02
C PHE A 395 -7.92 0.08 14.40
N GLN A 396 -7.41 1.19 14.93
CA GLN A 396 -8.21 2.34 15.36
C GLN A 396 -8.84 3.10 14.18
N LEU A 397 -8.22 3.07 13.00
CA LEU A 397 -8.71 3.80 11.83
C LEU A 397 -9.90 3.08 11.20
N THR A 398 -9.85 1.75 11.08
CA THR A 398 -10.98 0.97 10.57
C THR A 398 -12.16 0.98 11.53
N SER A 399 -11.92 0.87 12.84
CA SER A 399 -13.00 0.89 13.84
C SER A 399 -13.72 2.24 13.92
N ASN A 400 -12.99 3.35 13.84
CA ASN A 400 -13.56 4.69 14.01
C ASN A 400 -14.38 5.14 12.80
N VAL A 401 -13.97 4.72 11.61
CA VAL A 401 -14.68 5.02 10.36
C VAL A 401 -16.00 4.22 10.31
N SER A 402 -15.95 2.92 10.61
CA SER A 402 -17.18 2.10 10.68
C SER A 402 -18.13 2.54 11.80
N ALA A 403 -17.63 2.95 12.96
CA ALA A 403 -18.47 3.40 14.08
C ALA A 403 -19.18 4.75 13.84
N ARG A 404 -18.67 5.57 12.90
CA ARG A 404 -19.27 6.87 12.54
C ARG A 404 -20.27 6.79 11.41
N THR A 405 -20.40 5.65 10.74
CA THR A 405 -21.48 5.44 9.77
C THR A 405 -22.78 5.32 10.57
N PRO A 406 -23.71 6.28 10.50
CA PRO A 406 -24.98 6.15 11.22
C PRO A 406 -25.66 4.89 10.70
N SER A 407 -25.88 3.91 11.59
CA SER A 407 -26.68 2.72 11.28
C SER A 407 -27.92 3.21 10.57
N ALA A 408 -28.09 2.78 9.31
CA ALA A 408 -29.18 3.18 8.46
C ALA A 408 -30.45 3.19 9.30
N ILE A 409 -31.09 4.37 9.38
CA ILE A 409 -32.36 4.58 10.08
C ILE A 409 -33.26 3.43 9.64
N SER A 410 -33.55 2.49 10.55
CA SER A 410 -34.49 1.42 10.26
C SER A 410 -35.72 2.07 9.66
N PRO A 411 -36.17 1.68 8.45
CA PRO A 411 -37.38 2.24 7.88
C PRO A 411 -38.47 2.05 8.92
N GLY A 412 -38.97 3.17 9.42
CA GLY A 412 -39.98 3.20 10.46
C GLY A 412 -41.11 2.29 10.03
N ALA A 413 -41.48 1.36 10.90
CA ALA A 413 -42.70 0.60 10.74
C ALA A 413 -43.85 1.62 10.65
N ASP A 414 -44.37 1.81 9.45
CA ASP A 414 -45.60 2.55 9.21
C ASP A 414 -46.73 1.89 10.03
N ASN A 415 -47.39 2.71 10.85
CA ASN A 415 -48.64 2.41 11.56
C ASN A 415 -49.84 2.73 10.66
#